data_AF-A0A8T5KSC4-F1
#
_entry.id   AF-A0A8T5KSC4-F1
#
_cell.length_a   1.000
_cell.length_b   1.000
_cell.length_c   1.000
_cell.angle_alpha   90.00
_cell.angle_beta   90.00
_cell.angle_gamma   90.00
#
_symmetry.space_group_name_H-M   'P 1'
#
loop_
_entity.id
_entity.type
_entity.pdbx_description
1 polymer ?
#
loop_
_entity_poly.entity_id
_entity_poly.type
_entity_poly.pdbx_seq_one_letter_code
_entity_poly.pdbx_strand_id
1 'polypeptide(L)'
;MSLEKRMNDLIMKYKVRPDALLDQSFMIDERMIKRIVSKACIKPGETVLEIGAGIGFLSIELVRTGGKVTSVELDERLRPILKEELKGTGIKIVCGNALEYIKGKGFDKIVSNTPYSICEPLVQRLTKTKFKEAFLSVPKRFA
;
A
#
# COMPACT_ATOMS: atom_id res chain seq x y z
N MET A 1 -6.89 -7.85 -18.97
CA MET A 1 -6.70 -9.02 -18.08
C MET A 1 -7.17 -8.60 -16.70
N SER A 2 -8.02 -9.37 -16.01
CA SER A 2 -8.49 -8.98 -14.68
C SER A 2 -7.35 -9.03 -13.65
N LEU A 3 -7.42 -8.17 -12.62
CA LEU A 3 -6.48 -8.20 -11.49
C LEU A 3 -6.49 -9.56 -10.78
N GLU A 4 -7.64 -10.22 -10.71
CA GLU A 4 -7.77 -11.56 -10.13
C GLU A 4 -6.90 -12.59 -10.88
N LYS A 5 -6.95 -12.60 -12.21
CA LYS A 5 -6.11 -13.49 -13.00
C LYS A 5 -4.62 -13.18 -12.78
N ARG A 6 -4.24 -11.89 -12.79
CA ARG A 6 -2.85 -11.47 -12.55
C ARG A 6 -2.37 -11.89 -11.16
N MET A 7 -3.20 -11.73 -10.14
CA MET A 7 -2.89 -12.16 -8.77
C MET A 7 -2.62 -13.67 -8.72
N ASN A 8 -3.48 -14.48 -9.33
CA ASN A 8 -3.31 -15.92 -9.36
C ASN A 8 -2.01 -16.33 -10.07
N ASP A 9 -1.69 -15.69 -11.20
CA ASP A 9 -0.43 -15.91 -11.93
C ASP A 9 0.80 -15.60 -11.06
N LEU A 10 0.77 -14.48 -10.33
CA LEU A 10 1.85 -14.07 -9.42
C LEU A 10 2.00 -15.05 -8.24
N ILE A 11 0.90 -15.42 -7.60
CA ILE A 11 0.86 -16.39 -6.50
C ILE A 11 1.47 -17.73 -6.93
N MET A 12 1.09 -18.24 -8.11
CA MET A 12 1.62 -19.49 -8.65
C MET A 12 3.12 -19.37 -8.98
N LYS A 13 3.51 -18.30 -9.69
CA LYS A 13 4.90 -18.07 -10.12
C LYS A 13 5.86 -17.97 -8.94
N TYR A 14 5.48 -17.21 -7.91
CA TYR A 14 6.33 -16.94 -6.74
C TYR A 14 6.08 -17.90 -5.58
N LYS A 15 5.12 -18.81 -5.70
CA LYS A 15 4.72 -19.78 -4.67
C LYS A 15 4.40 -19.10 -3.33
N VAL A 16 3.79 -17.92 -3.37
CA VAL A 16 3.36 -17.17 -2.18
C VAL A 16 1.86 -17.29 -2.05
N ARG A 17 1.35 -17.49 -0.82
CA ARG A 17 -0.08 -17.43 -0.51
C ARG A 17 -0.32 -16.30 0.51
N PRO A 18 -1.53 -15.71 0.54
CA PRO A 18 -1.91 -14.80 1.61
C PRO A 18 -1.69 -15.46 2.98
N ASP A 19 -1.06 -14.73 3.87
CA ASP A 19 -0.74 -15.19 5.21
C ASP A 19 -1.77 -14.69 6.22
N ALA A 20 -2.51 -15.63 6.81
CA ALA A 20 -3.53 -15.35 7.80
C ALA A 20 -2.95 -14.72 9.08
N LEU A 21 -1.70 -15.02 9.44
CA LEU A 21 -1.04 -14.41 10.62
C LEU A 21 -0.69 -12.95 10.39
N LEU A 22 -0.49 -12.56 9.13
CA LEU A 22 -0.26 -11.18 8.72
C LEU A 22 -1.56 -10.47 8.31
N ASP A 23 -2.72 -11.14 8.40
CA ASP A 23 -4.02 -10.63 8.00
C ASP A 23 -4.01 -10.08 6.55
N GLN A 24 -3.35 -10.82 5.66
CA GLN A 24 -3.17 -10.41 4.27
C GLN A 24 -4.43 -10.66 3.43
N SER A 25 -4.91 -9.58 2.82
CA SER A 25 -5.91 -9.62 1.76
C SER A 25 -5.46 -8.73 0.60
N PHE A 26 -5.22 -9.33 -0.58
CA PHE A 26 -4.80 -8.57 -1.76
C PHE A 26 -6.00 -7.91 -2.43
N MET A 27 -5.91 -6.59 -2.60
CA MET A 27 -6.97 -5.80 -3.24
C MET A 27 -6.95 -6.02 -4.76
N ILE A 28 -7.97 -6.73 -5.26
CA ILE A 28 -8.20 -6.98 -6.69
C ILE A 28 -9.38 -6.18 -7.26
N ASP A 29 -10.08 -5.40 -6.43
CA ASP A 29 -11.18 -4.54 -6.88
C ASP A 29 -10.64 -3.24 -7.49
N GLU A 30 -10.58 -3.20 -8.82
CA GLU A 30 -10.18 -2.02 -9.59
C GLU A 30 -11.01 -0.78 -9.28
N ARG A 31 -12.30 -0.93 -8.93
CA ARG A 31 -13.17 0.21 -8.61
C ARG A 31 -12.77 0.82 -7.27
N MET A 32 -12.43 -0.02 -6.29
CA MET A 32 -11.92 0.44 -5.01
C MET A 32 -10.57 1.14 -5.15
N ILE A 33 -9.64 0.57 -5.92
CA ILE A 33 -8.34 1.19 -6.21
C ILE A 33 -8.53 2.58 -6.84
N LYS A 34 -9.32 2.67 -7.92
CA LYS A 34 -9.60 3.94 -8.60
C LYS A 34 -10.24 4.96 -7.66
N ARG A 35 -11.16 4.53 -6.79
CA ARG A 35 -11.81 5.40 -5.81
C ARG A 35 -10.82 5.93 -4.76
N ILE A 36 -9.93 5.08 -4.25
CA ILE A 36 -8.87 5.50 -3.30
C ILE A 36 -7.97 6.55 -3.95
N VAL A 37 -7.44 6.25 -5.14
CA VAL A 37 -6.52 7.13 -5.88
C VAL A 37 -7.19 8.45 -6.25
N SER A 38 -8.43 8.40 -6.74
CA SER A 38 -9.21 9.59 -7.08
C SER A 38 -9.50 10.45 -5.86
N LYS A 39 -9.88 9.86 -4.71
CA LYS A 39 -10.12 10.62 -3.48
C LYS A 39 -8.83 11.19 -2.88
N ALA A 40 -7.71 10.49 -3.04
CA ALA A 40 -6.43 10.95 -2.54
C ALA A 40 -5.99 12.26 -3.20
N CYS A 41 -6.48 12.55 -4.42
CA CYS A 41 -6.21 13.77 -5.19
C CYS A 41 -4.72 14.12 -5.17
N ILE A 42 -3.87 13.11 -5.35
CA ILE A 42 -2.41 13.25 -5.28
C ILE A 42 -1.96 14.15 -6.42
N LYS A 43 -1.19 15.18 -6.09
CA LYS A 43 -0.61 16.09 -7.08
C LYS A 43 0.79 15.61 -7.47
N PRO A 44 1.23 15.86 -8.72
CA PRO A 44 2.59 15.56 -9.13
C PRO A 44 3.63 16.15 -8.17
N GLY A 45 4.61 15.33 -7.77
CA GLY A 45 5.67 15.73 -6.85
C GLY A 45 5.36 15.61 -5.36
N GLU A 46 4.10 15.41 -4.96
CA GLU A 46 3.74 15.14 -3.56
C GLU A 46 4.36 13.85 -3.07
N THR A 47 4.81 13.85 -1.81
CA THR A 47 5.35 12.67 -1.14
C THR A 47 4.20 11.80 -0.64
N VAL A 48 4.19 10.53 -1.08
CA VAL A 48 3.12 9.58 -0.77
C VAL A 48 3.72 8.39 -0.05
N LEU A 49 3.18 8.07 1.12
CA LEU A 49 3.46 6.81 1.81
C LEU A 49 2.31 5.84 1.56
N GLU A 50 2.61 4.69 0.96
CA GLU A 50 1.71 3.54 0.94
C GLU A 50 2.08 2.56 2.06
N ILE A 51 1.11 2.19 2.88
CA ILE A 51 1.25 1.20 3.95
C ILE A 51 0.60 -0.11 3.52
N GLY A 52 1.39 -1.17 3.43
CA GLY A 52 0.96 -2.49 2.97
C GLY A 52 0.83 -2.53 1.45
N ALA A 53 1.95 -2.67 0.75
CA ALA A 53 1.97 -2.70 -0.71
C ALA A 53 1.30 -3.96 -1.29
N GLY A 54 1.33 -5.06 -0.54
CA GLY A 54 0.85 -6.36 -1.00
C GLY A 54 1.57 -6.79 -2.27
N ILE A 55 0.79 -7.06 -3.32
CA ILE A 55 1.29 -7.41 -4.66
C ILE A 55 1.50 -6.21 -5.58
N GLY A 56 1.27 -4.98 -5.11
CA GLY A 56 1.64 -3.75 -5.82
C GLY A 56 0.55 -3.13 -6.70
N PHE A 57 -0.68 -3.65 -6.72
CA PHE A 57 -1.74 -3.13 -7.60
C PHE A 57 -2.15 -1.69 -7.27
N LEU A 58 -2.27 -1.34 -5.98
CA LEU A 58 -2.50 0.04 -5.57
C LEU A 58 -1.27 0.91 -5.84
N SER A 59 -0.07 0.41 -5.53
CA SER A 59 1.21 1.09 -5.77
C SER A 59 1.36 1.58 -7.21
N ILE A 60 0.99 0.76 -8.20
CA ILE A 60 1.03 1.12 -9.63
C ILE A 60 0.17 2.35 -9.90
N GLU A 61 -1.08 2.37 -9.41
CA GLU A 61 -1.99 3.48 -9.65
C GLU A 61 -1.59 4.74 -8.88
N LEU A 62 -1.00 4.59 -7.69
CA LEU A 62 -0.45 5.72 -6.95
C LEU A 62 0.70 6.39 -7.72
N VAL A 63 1.61 5.62 -8.32
CA VAL A 63 2.72 6.19 -9.11
C VAL A 63 2.20 6.93 -10.35
N ARG A 64 1.14 6.44 -10.98
CA ARG A 64 0.53 7.08 -12.16
C ARG A 64 0.00 8.48 -11.91
N THR A 65 -0.22 8.87 -10.65
CA THR A 65 -0.59 10.24 -10.28
C THR A 65 0.57 11.25 -10.40
N GLY A 66 1.81 10.77 -10.58
CA GLY A 66 3.01 11.61 -10.55
C GLY A 66 3.54 11.90 -9.14
N GLY A 67 2.96 11.28 -8.10
CA GLY A 67 3.47 11.36 -6.74
C GLY A 67 4.83 10.67 -6.56
N LYS A 68 5.61 11.14 -5.59
CA LYS A 68 6.84 10.49 -5.13
C LYS A 68 6.47 9.40 -4.12
N VAL A 69 6.14 8.22 -4.63
CA VAL A 69 5.58 7.14 -3.83
C VAL A 69 6.67 6.30 -3.15
N THR A 70 6.48 6.04 -1.86
CA THR A 70 7.18 4.99 -1.11
C THR A 70 6.18 3.98 -0.59
N SER A 71 6.36 2.71 -0.94
CA SER A 71 5.51 1.61 -0.47
C SER A 71 6.26 0.77 0.54
N VAL A 72 5.64 0.56 1.70
CA VAL A 72 6.19 -0.26 2.78
C VAL A 72 5.41 -1.58 2.86
N GLU A 73 6.12 -2.70 2.81
CA GLU A 73 5.56 -4.05 2.92
C GLU A 73 6.25 -4.83 4.03
N LEU A 74 5.47 -5.42 4.93
CA LEU A 74 6.00 -6.19 6.05
C LEU A 74 6.48 -7.58 5.60
N ASP A 75 5.78 -8.19 4.65
CA ASP A 75 6.08 -9.54 4.18
C ASP A 75 7.18 -9.55 3.13
N GLU A 76 8.38 -9.95 3.53
CA GLU A 76 9.54 -10.03 2.63
C GLU A 76 9.34 -11.02 1.46
N ARG A 77 8.44 -11.99 1.58
CA ARG A 77 8.12 -12.94 0.49
C ARG A 77 7.50 -12.24 -0.71
N LEU A 78 6.88 -11.07 -0.52
CA LEU A 78 6.27 -10.27 -1.59
C LEU A 78 7.29 -9.38 -2.31
N ARG A 79 8.52 -9.24 -1.78
CA ARG A 79 9.57 -8.40 -2.39
C ARG A 79 9.86 -8.75 -3.86
N PRO A 80 9.97 -10.03 -4.28
CA PRO A 80 10.18 -10.38 -5.68
C PRO A 80 9.00 -9.96 -6.57
N ILE A 81 7.77 -10.14 -6.09
CA ILE A 81 6.55 -9.73 -6.79
C ILE A 81 6.54 -8.22 -6.99
N LEU A 82 6.77 -7.45 -5.92
CA LEU A 82 6.82 -5.99 -5.98
C LEU A 82 7.92 -5.49 -6.92
N LYS A 83 9.09 -6.14 -6.93
CA LYS A 83 10.17 -5.79 -7.89
C LYS A 83 9.76 -6.03 -9.34
N GLU A 84 8.97 -7.06 -9.63
CA GLU A 84 8.45 -7.32 -10.98
C GLU A 84 7.37 -6.30 -11.36
N GLU A 85 6.32 -6.20 -10.56
CA GLU A 85 5.15 -5.36 -10.85
C GLU A 85 5.49 -3.87 -10.92
N LEU A 86 6.48 -3.44 -10.14
CA LEU A 86 6.87 -2.03 -10.02
C LEU A 86 8.16 -1.69 -10.78
N LYS A 87 8.64 -2.59 -11.63
CA LYS A 87 9.85 -2.36 -12.43
C LYS A 87 9.68 -1.12 -13.31
N GLY A 88 10.64 -0.20 -13.24
CA GLY A 88 10.65 1.01 -14.08
C GLY A 88 9.69 2.13 -13.64
N THR A 89 8.94 1.94 -12.56
CA THR A 89 7.99 2.96 -12.06
C THR A 89 8.66 4.09 -11.28
N GLY A 90 9.89 3.89 -10.80
CA GLY A 90 10.61 4.85 -9.94
C GLY A 90 10.13 4.87 -8.48
N ILE A 91 9.19 4.00 -8.10
CA ILE A 91 8.71 3.88 -6.73
C ILE A 91 9.80 3.36 -5.79
N LYS A 92 9.81 3.85 -4.56
CA LYS A 92 10.66 3.31 -3.49
C LYS A 92 9.94 2.16 -2.78
N ILE A 93 10.50 0.96 -2.84
CA ILE A 93 10.00 -0.20 -2.10
C ILE A 93 10.82 -0.37 -0.83
N VAL A 94 10.15 -0.46 0.32
CA VAL A 94 10.76 -0.72 1.62
C VAL A 94 10.15 -1.99 2.21
N CYS A 95 10.98 -2.99 2.46
CA CYS A 95 10.57 -4.17 3.23
C CYS A 95 10.76 -3.86 4.72
N GLY A 96 9.71 -3.97 5.52
CA GLY A 96 9.75 -3.75 6.96
C GLY A 96 8.45 -3.23 7.56
N ASN A 97 8.50 -2.92 8.85
CA ASN A 97 7.34 -2.45 9.59
C ASN A 97 7.03 -0.97 9.26
N ALA A 98 5.86 -0.71 8.68
CA ALA A 98 5.41 0.64 8.33
C ALA A 98 5.28 1.58 9.54
N LEU A 99 4.87 1.05 10.69
CA LEU A 99 4.80 1.82 11.93
C LEU A 99 6.19 2.27 12.38
N GLU A 100 7.25 1.51 12.13
CA GLU A 100 8.61 1.95 12.44
C GLU A 100 9.13 2.89 11.36
N TYR A 101 8.86 2.61 10.09
CA TYR A 101 9.30 3.43 8.97
C TYR A 101 8.80 4.88 9.05
N ILE A 102 7.57 5.09 9.52
CA ILE A 102 6.92 6.41 9.58
C ILE A 102 7.48 7.31 10.69
N LYS A 103 8.23 6.77 11.67
CA LYS A 103 8.78 7.55 12.79
C LYS A 103 9.64 8.72 12.31
N GLY A 104 9.32 9.92 12.81
CA GLY A 104 10.10 11.13 12.54
C GLY A 104 10.03 11.62 11.10
N LYS A 105 9.14 11.06 10.26
CA LYS A 105 8.98 11.45 8.85
C LYS A 105 7.71 12.27 8.64
N GLY A 106 7.69 13.00 7.54
CA GLY A 106 6.52 13.73 7.05
C GLY A 106 6.17 13.29 5.65
N PHE A 107 4.87 13.28 5.33
CA PHE A 107 4.34 12.94 4.01
C PHE A 107 3.22 13.90 3.63
N ASP A 108 3.06 14.20 2.35
CA ASP A 108 1.87 14.94 1.91
C ASP A 108 0.64 14.06 2.04
N LYS A 109 0.76 12.80 1.60
CA LYS A 109 -0.34 11.83 1.58
C LYS A 109 0.07 10.51 2.21
N ILE A 110 -0.81 9.92 2.98
CA ILE A 110 -0.69 8.55 3.45
C ILE A 110 -1.86 7.75 2.88
N VAL A 111 -1.58 6.63 2.24
CA VAL A 111 -2.60 5.75 1.65
C VAL A 111 -2.38 4.34 2.17
N SER A 112 -3.46 3.64 2.51
CA SER A 112 -3.34 2.23 2.92
C SER A 112 -4.59 1.44 2.57
N ASN A 113 -4.38 0.22 2.08
CA ASN A 113 -5.37 -0.83 2.24
C ASN A 113 -5.12 -1.54 3.58
N THR A 114 -5.57 -0.95 4.68
CA THR A 114 -5.02 -1.24 6.01
C THR A 114 -5.30 -2.69 6.42
N PRO A 115 -4.27 -3.48 6.76
CA PRO A 115 -4.48 -4.75 7.46
C PRO A 115 -5.19 -4.50 8.78
N TYR A 116 -6.23 -5.28 9.10
CA TYR A 116 -7.07 -5.10 10.28
C TYR A 116 -6.22 -5.16 11.56
N SER A 117 -5.22 -6.03 11.57
CA SER A 117 -4.29 -6.25 12.69
C SER A 117 -3.52 -4.98 13.11
N ILE A 118 -3.34 -4.01 12.20
CA ILE A 118 -2.58 -2.79 12.49
C ILE A 118 -3.42 -1.51 12.47
N CYS A 119 -4.75 -1.58 12.29
CA CYS A 119 -5.62 -0.40 12.23
C CYS A 119 -5.46 0.52 13.45
N GLU A 120 -5.63 -0.02 14.66
CA GLU A 120 -5.51 0.75 15.90
C GLU A 120 -4.10 1.34 16.12
N PRO A 121 -3.01 0.55 16.09
CA PRO A 121 -1.67 1.12 16.28
C PRO A 121 -1.28 2.07 15.14
N LEU A 122 -1.81 1.89 13.92
CA LEU A 122 -1.62 2.84 12.83
C LEU A 122 -2.30 4.18 13.13
N VAL A 123 -3.58 4.18 13.52
CA VAL A 123 -4.30 5.42 13.88
C VAL A 123 -3.59 6.14 15.01
N GLN A 124 -3.22 5.43 16.08
CA GLN A 124 -2.42 6.01 17.17
C GLN A 124 -1.11 6.58 16.68
N ARG A 125 -0.43 5.90 15.74
CA ARG A 125 0.82 6.41 15.17
C ARG A 125 0.60 7.67 14.35
N LEU A 126 -0.47 7.72 13.54
CA LEU A 126 -0.79 8.88 12.71
C LEU A 126 -1.00 10.14 13.56
N THR A 127 -1.56 10.04 14.77
CA THR A 127 -1.67 11.20 15.69
C THR A 127 -0.32 11.86 16.03
N LYS A 128 0.79 11.13 15.85
CA LYS A 128 2.16 11.58 16.13
C LYS A 128 3.00 11.78 14.86
N THR A 129 2.38 11.68 13.68
CA THR A 129 3.05 11.79 12.38
C THR A 129 2.63 13.09 11.70
N LYS A 130 3.56 13.75 11.01
CA LYS A 130 3.25 14.91 10.18
C LYS A 130 2.72 14.45 8.82
N PHE A 131 1.47 14.76 8.52
CA PHE A 131 0.92 14.57 7.17
C PHE A 131 -0.17 15.60 6.84
N LYS A 132 -0.47 15.81 5.55
CA LYS A 132 -1.59 16.69 5.16
C LYS A 132 -2.91 15.92 5.16
N GLU A 133 -2.96 14.79 4.47
CA GLU A 133 -4.16 13.95 4.39
C GLU A 133 -3.81 12.45 4.42
N ALA A 134 -4.70 11.64 5.02
CA ALA A 134 -4.57 10.19 5.09
C ALA A 134 -5.84 9.51 4.56
N PHE A 135 -5.67 8.50 3.71
CA PHE A 135 -6.72 7.73 3.06
C PHE A 135 -6.54 6.27 3.41
N LEU A 136 -7.29 5.81 4.40
CA LEU A 136 -7.19 4.45 4.91
C LEU A 136 -8.47 3.69 4.53
N SER A 137 -8.34 2.53 3.91
CA SER A 137 -9.43 1.55 3.98
C SER A 137 -9.37 0.93 5.38
N VAL A 138 -10.49 0.97 6.08
CA VAL A 138 -10.64 0.39 7.42
C VAL A 138 -11.95 -0.38 7.50
N PRO A 139 -12.05 -1.33 8.43
CA PRO A 139 -13.30 -2.05 8.66
C PRO A 139 -14.39 -1.08 9.09
N LYS A 140 -15.65 -1.36 8.75
CA LYS A 140 -16.80 -0.46 9.04
C LYS A 140 -16.89 -0.03 10.52
N ARG A 141 -16.41 -0.84 11.47
CA ARG A 141 -16.39 -0.50 12.91
C ARG A 141 -15.44 0.64 13.28
N PHE A 142 -14.52 1.02 12.39
CA PHE A 142 -13.53 2.09 12.57
C PHE A 142 -13.85 3.33 11.71
N ALA A 143 -14.94 3.30 10.93
CA ALA A 143 -15.32 4.35 9.98
C ALA A 143 -16.46 5.24 10.51
#